data_AF-A0A0P4W175-F1
#
_entry.id   AF-A0A0P4W175-F1
#
_cell.length_a   1.000
_cell.length_b   1.000
_cell.length_c   1.000
_cell.angle_alpha   90.00
_cell.angle_beta   90.00
_cell.angle_gamma   90.00
#
_symmetry.space_group_name_H-M   'P 1'
#
loop_
_entity.id
_entity.type
_entity.pdbx_description
1 polymer ?
#
loop_
_entity_poly.entity_id
_entity_poly.type
_entity_poly.pdbx_seq_one_letter_code
_entity_poly.pdbx_strand_id
1 'polypeptide(L)'
;MGPVVVLVVSSMPRSGSTLLIDLLGKIQDSVAVFEPLWLIEKTECFKDEACIQRYLGEVFSCTFSDDFENWLKGKGLFFYYFSEQARKCLAQKGKEKDACLKAMNLRALCAATPVLVVKVVRARLAWLHNMLEDSLINLKVLHLTRDPRASLRSIATFGWDSNPNSRCAELENDLLTYERMRQAFPDKVLQVRYERLCLHPTEVTRDMFRFLLDNATLPAAVTAYVQQHLLSGTSKKGTMTTFKNSSEEFQAWRFKINEKQLMAIEAESACQRAIRHMGHAIFGSEASARNTSLPLIINAT
;
A
#
# COMPACT_ATOMS: atom_id res chain seq x y z
N MET A 1 -22.46 -8.29 12.10
CA MET A 1 -21.15 -8.61 11.49
C MET A 1 -20.34 -7.33 11.46
N GLY A 2 -19.07 -7.37 11.85
CA GLY A 2 -18.19 -6.20 11.78
C GLY A 2 -17.82 -5.83 10.33
N PRO A 3 -17.05 -4.74 10.12
CA PRO A 3 -16.60 -4.33 8.79
C PRO A 3 -15.82 -5.44 8.07
N VAL A 4 -15.80 -5.37 6.74
CA VAL A 4 -14.71 -5.99 5.97
C VAL A 4 -13.44 -5.19 6.28
N VAL A 5 -12.43 -5.85 6.84
CA VAL A 5 -11.14 -5.23 7.13
C VAL A 5 -10.20 -5.48 5.96
N VAL A 6 -9.83 -4.42 5.26
CA VAL A 6 -8.94 -4.46 4.10
C VAL A 6 -7.57 -3.97 4.49
N LEU A 7 -6.61 -4.88 4.65
CA LEU A 7 -5.23 -4.54 4.96
C LEU A 7 -4.39 -4.47 3.67
N VAL A 8 -3.97 -3.26 3.29
CA VAL A 8 -2.98 -3.02 2.24
C VAL A 8 -1.58 -3.11 2.86
N VAL A 9 -0.88 -4.21 2.63
CA VAL A 9 0.52 -4.41 3.05
C VAL A 9 1.43 -4.29 1.85
N SER A 10 2.43 -3.42 1.96
CA SER A 10 3.40 -3.19 0.90
C SER A 10 4.78 -3.65 1.34
N SER A 11 5.40 -4.57 0.58
CA SER A 11 6.72 -5.13 0.91
C SER A 11 7.84 -4.10 1.01
N MET A 12 7.68 -2.99 0.30
CA MET A 12 8.55 -1.83 0.40
C MET A 12 7.75 -0.52 0.43
N PRO A 13 8.30 0.56 1.01
CA PRO A 13 7.83 1.90 0.73
C PRO A 13 7.92 2.21 -0.77
N ARG A 14 7.17 3.23 -1.21
CA ARG A 14 7.21 3.73 -2.60
C ARG A 14 6.67 2.76 -3.67
N SER A 15 5.94 1.73 -3.28
CA SER A 15 5.27 0.78 -4.19
C SER A 15 3.85 1.18 -4.64
N GLY A 16 3.33 2.34 -4.22
CA GLY A 16 1.98 2.80 -4.61
C GLY A 16 0.90 2.60 -3.55
N SER A 17 1.25 2.28 -2.30
CA SER A 17 0.27 2.03 -1.23
C SER A 17 -0.64 3.23 -0.93
N THR A 18 -0.14 4.47 -1.09
CA THR A 18 -0.96 5.69 -0.97
C THR A 18 -2.04 5.79 -2.05
N LEU A 19 -1.76 5.33 -3.28
CA LEU A 19 -2.75 5.28 -4.35
C LEU A 19 -3.87 4.29 -4.00
N LEU A 20 -3.51 3.09 -3.51
CA LEU A 20 -4.49 2.07 -3.15
C LEU A 20 -5.39 2.48 -1.99
N ILE A 21 -4.84 3.06 -0.91
CA ILE A 21 -5.69 3.50 0.22
C ILE A 21 -6.63 4.65 -0.18
N ASP A 22 -6.20 5.56 -1.06
CA ASP A 22 -7.05 6.66 -1.52
C ASP A 22 -8.13 6.17 -2.49
N LEU A 23 -7.82 5.21 -3.36
CA LEU A 23 -8.77 4.50 -4.22
C LEU A 23 -9.82 3.76 -3.38
N LEU A 24 -9.40 2.94 -2.41
CA LEU A 24 -10.28 2.17 -1.54
C LEU A 24 -11.09 3.09 -0.61
N GLY A 25 -10.53 4.24 -0.22
CA GLY A 25 -11.25 5.29 0.51
C GLY A 25 -12.32 6.02 -0.32
N LYS A 26 -12.57 5.62 -1.58
CA LYS A 26 -13.75 6.03 -2.38
C LYS A 26 -14.90 5.04 -2.28
N ILE A 27 -14.73 3.91 -1.59
CA ILE A 27 -15.83 3.04 -1.23
C ILE A 27 -16.77 3.84 -0.31
N GLN A 28 -18.06 3.78 -0.60
CA GLN A 28 -19.07 4.50 0.17
C GLN A 28 -19.00 4.13 1.65
N ASP A 29 -19.02 5.16 2.51
CA ASP A 29 -18.97 5.06 3.97
C ASP A 29 -17.75 4.34 4.55
N SER A 30 -16.71 4.08 3.73
CA SER A 30 -15.45 3.49 4.18
C SER A 30 -14.66 4.41 5.11
N VAL A 31 -13.94 3.80 6.05
CA VAL A 31 -12.96 4.48 6.90
C VAL A 31 -11.58 3.96 6.58
N ALA A 32 -10.56 4.83 6.56
CA ALA A 32 -9.19 4.43 6.21
C ALA A 32 -8.12 4.85 7.24
N VAL A 33 -7.43 3.89 7.85
CA VAL A 33 -6.34 4.12 8.80
C VAL A 33 -4.99 4.08 8.08
N PHE A 34 -4.30 5.21 8.06
CA PHE A 34 -3.05 5.39 7.34
C PHE A 34 -1.83 5.16 8.25
N GLU A 35 -1.08 4.08 8.00
CA GLU A 35 0.20 3.77 8.66
C GLU A 35 0.14 3.76 10.21
N PRO A 36 -0.77 2.97 10.83
CA PRO A 36 -0.92 2.96 12.29
C PRO A 36 0.37 2.54 13.02
N LEU A 37 1.16 1.64 12.42
CA LEU A 37 2.44 1.18 12.98
C LEU A 37 3.49 2.28 13.12
N TRP A 38 3.29 3.45 12.49
CA TRP A 38 4.19 4.59 12.64
C TRP A 38 4.31 5.06 14.09
N LEU A 39 3.23 4.99 14.87
CA LEU A 39 3.25 5.38 16.28
C LEU A 39 4.20 4.50 17.10
N ILE A 40 4.25 3.21 16.81
CA ILE A 40 5.01 2.23 17.59
C ILE A 40 6.36 1.85 16.97
N GLU A 41 6.71 2.35 15.77
CA GLU A 41 7.91 2.00 14.99
C GLU A 41 9.23 2.05 15.79
N LYS A 42 9.32 2.93 16.80
CA LYS A 42 10.52 3.11 17.64
C LYS A 42 10.43 2.47 19.02
N THR A 43 9.39 1.69 19.29
CA THR A 43 9.16 1.05 20.59
C THR A 43 9.58 -0.42 20.55
N GLU A 44 9.75 -1.06 21.71
CA GLU A 44 10.07 -2.50 21.79
C GLU A 44 8.96 -3.37 21.17
N CYS A 45 7.72 -2.90 21.18
CA CYS A 45 6.59 -3.60 20.54
C CYS A 45 6.85 -3.89 19.06
N PHE A 46 7.54 -2.99 18.35
CA PHE A 46 7.81 -3.15 16.92
C PHE A 46 8.88 -4.22 16.61
N LYS A 47 9.56 -4.75 17.63
CA LYS A 47 10.48 -5.88 17.50
C LYS A 47 9.82 -7.22 17.80
N ASP A 48 8.57 -7.21 18.28
CA ASP A 48 7.84 -8.39 18.72
C ASP A 48 6.60 -8.62 17.83
N GLU A 49 6.58 -9.74 17.13
CA GLU A 49 5.50 -10.08 16.19
C GLU A 49 4.13 -10.15 16.87
N ALA A 50 4.05 -10.76 18.05
CA ALA A 50 2.80 -10.88 18.80
C ALA A 50 2.26 -9.51 19.23
N CYS A 51 3.15 -8.59 19.61
CA CYS A 51 2.77 -7.22 19.94
C CYS A 51 2.24 -6.46 18.72
N ILE A 52 2.88 -6.59 17.54
CA ILE A 52 2.39 -6.00 16.30
C ILE A 52 1.02 -6.57 15.92
N GLN A 53 0.85 -7.90 16.01
CA GLN A 53 -0.43 -8.56 15.73
C GLN A 53 -1.54 -8.06 16.65
N ARG A 54 -1.28 -7.98 17.96
CA ARG A 54 -2.24 -7.43 18.93
C ARG A 54 -2.57 -5.97 18.63
N TYR A 55 -1.57 -5.14 18.34
CA TYR A 55 -1.76 -3.72 18.02
C TYR A 55 -2.59 -3.52 16.76
N LEU A 56 -2.32 -4.28 15.69
CA LEU A 56 -3.15 -4.26 14.48
C LEU A 56 -4.54 -4.82 14.75
N GLY A 57 -4.66 -5.85 15.59
CA GLY A 57 -5.93 -6.39 16.05
C GLY A 57 -6.82 -5.32 16.69
N GLU A 58 -6.27 -4.50 17.59
CA GLU A 58 -6.97 -3.37 18.21
C GLU A 58 -7.43 -2.32 17.18
N VAL A 59 -6.66 -2.11 16.10
CA VAL A 59 -7.07 -1.26 14.98
C VAL A 59 -8.23 -1.90 14.20
N PHE A 60 -8.15 -3.19 13.92
CA PHE A 60 -9.14 -3.94 13.13
C PHE A 60 -10.48 -4.09 13.86
N SER A 61 -10.44 -4.22 15.19
CA SER A 61 -11.63 -4.27 16.06
C SER A 61 -12.14 -2.88 16.49
N CYS A 62 -11.47 -1.80 16.08
CA CYS A 62 -11.80 -0.43 16.47
C CYS A 62 -11.73 -0.17 17.99
N THR A 63 -10.88 -0.92 18.71
CA THR A 63 -10.65 -0.81 20.17
C THR A 63 -9.31 -0.19 20.53
N PHE A 64 -8.66 0.50 19.59
CA PHE A 64 -7.38 1.20 19.77
C PHE A 64 -7.42 2.24 20.92
N SER A 65 -6.27 2.53 21.52
CA SER A 65 -6.15 3.42 22.69
C SER A 65 -6.44 4.90 22.42
N ASP A 66 -6.68 5.68 23.48
CA ASP A 66 -6.84 7.14 23.36
C ASP A 66 -5.56 7.80 22.85
N ASP A 67 -4.40 7.26 23.21
CA ASP A 67 -3.10 7.72 22.68
C ASP A 67 -3.02 7.57 21.17
N PHE A 68 -3.49 6.45 20.62
CA PHE A 68 -3.57 6.25 19.17
C PHE A 68 -4.54 7.24 18.52
N GLU A 69 -5.72 7.44 19.10
CA GLU A 69 -6.71 8.38 18.56
C GLU A 69 -6.17 9.82 18.54
N ASN A 70 -5.54 10.25 19.63
CA ASN A 70 -4.92 11.56 19.75
C ASN A 70 -3.75 11.73 18.77
N TRP A 71 -2.90 10.70 18.66
CA TRP A 71 -1.81 10.69 17.68
C TRP A 71 -2.36 10.82 16.25
N LEU A 72 -3.37 10.04 15.89
CA LEU A 72 -3.93 10.03 14.54
C LEU A 72 -4.53 11.41 14.21
N LYS A 73 -5.35 11.99 15.09
CA LYS A 73 -5.91 13.36 14.93
C LYS A 73 -4.82 14.42 14.81
N GLY A 74 -3.71 14.26 15.54
CA GLY A 74 -2.54 15.15 15.47
C GLY A 74 -1.74 15.03 14.17
N LYS A 75 -1.86 13.92 13.44
CA LYS A 75 -1.18 13.69 12.15
C LYS A 75 -2.09 14.06 10.99
N GLY A 76 -2.26 15.36 10.73
CA GLY A 76 -3.18 15.88 9.70
C GLY A 76 -3.07 15.20 8.32
N LEU A 77 -1.86 14.88 7.84
CA LEU A 77 -1.67 14.14 6.58
C LEU A 77 -2.25 12.73 6.61
N PHE A 78 -2.15 12.02 7.75
CA PHE A 78 -2.63 10.65 7.90
C PHE A 78 -4.14 10.68 8.16
N PHE A 79 -4.58 11.60 9.02
CA PHE A 79 -5.97 11.80 9.36
C PHE A 79 -6.83 12.24 8.16
N TYR A 80 -6.25 12.92 7.18
CA TYR A 80 -6.91 13.27 5.92
C TYR A 80 -7.53 12.05 5.21
N TYR A 81 -6.93 10.87 5.34
CA TYR A 81 -7.44 9.66 4.71
C TYR A 81 -8.57 9.01 5.52
N PHE A 82 -8.72 9.32 6.81
CA PHE A 82 -9.63 8.63 7.74
C PHE A 82 -11.08 8.59 7.27
N SER A 83 -11.65 9.74 6.92
CA SER A 83 -13.03 9.84 6.42
C SER A 83 -13.26 11.17 5.72
N GLU A 84 -14.42 11.33 5.07
CA GLU A 84 -14.83 12.63 4.54
C GLU A 84 -14.96 13.69 5.65
N GLN A 85 -15.49 13.30 6.83
CA GLN A 85 -15.61 14.18 7.98
C GLN A 85 -14.23 14.66 8.46
N ALA A 86 -13.22 13.79 8.48
CA ALA A 86 -11.85 14.17 8.81
C ALA A 86 -11.32 15.25 7.86
N ARG A 87 -11.55 15.11 6.55
CA ARG A 87 -11.16 16.13 5.54
C ARG A 87 -11.86 17.46 5.77
N LYS A 88 -13.17 17.43 6.06
CA LYS A 88 -13.95 18.63 6.39
C LYS A 88 -13.41 19.33 7.63
N CYS A 89 -13.12 18.60 8.71
CA CYS A 89 -12.51 19.19 9.90
C CYS A 89 -11.13 19.79 9.61
N LEU A 90 -10.28 19.10 8.85
CA LEU A 90 -8.93 19.58 8.50
C LEU A 90 -8.94 20.83 7.60
N ALA A 91 -10.03 21.08 6.86
CA ALA A 91 -10.21 22.27 6.04
C ALA A 91 -10.57 23.53 6.86
N GLN A 92 -11.04 23.37 8.09
CA GLN A 92 -11.33 24.48 9.01
C GLN A 92 -10.04 25.07 9.62
N LYS A 93 -10.16 26.20 10.32
CA LYS A 93 -9.03 26.92 10.94
C LYS A 93 -9.26 27.20 12.42
N GLY A 94 -8.16 27.30 13.18
CA GLY A 94 -8.17 27.69 14.59
C GLY A 94 -9.14 26.87 15.44
N LYS A 95 -9.90 27.57 16.30
CA LYS A 95 -10.83 26.95 17.27
C LYS A 95 -11.91 26.07 16.63
N GLU A 96 -12.35 26.38 15.41
CA GLU A 96 -13.36 25.58 14.71
C GLU A 96 -12.82 24.20 14.37
N LYS A 97 -11.60 24.15 13.81
CA LYS A 97 -10.90 22.89 13.54
C LYS A 97 -10.75 22.07 14.81
N ASP A 98 -10.28 22.69 15.89
CA ASP A 98 -10.05 21.99 17.16
C ASP A 98 -11.36 21.42 17.73
N ALA A 99 -12.44 22.20 17.69
CA ALA A 99 -13.77 21.74 18.10
C ALA A 99 -14.28 20.59 17.23
N CYS A 100 -14.09 20.67 15.91
CA CYS A 100 -14.47 19.61 14.96
C CYS A 100 -13.72 18.31 15.25
N LEU A 101 -12.39 18.36 15.39
CA LEU A 101 -11.55 17.20 15.69
C LEU A 101 -11.90 16.57 17.05
N LYS A 102 -12.19 17.41 18.06
CA LYS A 102 -12.59 16.96 19.40
C LYS A 102 -13.96 16.27 19.39
N ALA A 103 -14.89 16.75 18.58
CA ALA A 103 -16.24 16.19 18.47
C ALA A 103 -16.29 14.84 17.73
N MET A 104 -15.27 14.50 16.93
CA MET A 104 -15.23 13.22 16.21
C MET A 104 -14.96 12.05 17.16
N ASN A 105 -15.82 11.03 17.11
CA ASN A 105 -15.61 9.74 17.77
C ASN A 105 -15.07 8.72 16.75
N LEU A 106 -13.75 8.49 16.73
CA LEU A 106 -13.13 7.70 15.68
C LEU A 106 -13.47 6.22 15.80
N ARG A 107 -13.53 5.70 17.03
CA ARG A 107 -13.92 4.31 17.29
C ARG A 107 -15.33 4.02 16.81
N ALA A 108 -16.28 4.92 17.06
CA ALA A 108 -17.66 4.78 16.60
C ALA A 108 -17.75 4.79 15.06
N LEU A 109 -17.05 5.72 14.40
CA LEU A 109 -16.97 5.76 12.93
C LEU A 109 -16.33 4.49 12.35
N CYS A 110 -15.25 4.01 12.98
CA CYS A 110 -14.57 2.78 12.61
C CYS A 110 -15.48 1.56 12.80
N ALA A 111 -16.20 1.45 13.92
CA ALA A 111 -17.06 0.30 14.21
C ALA A 111 -18.33 0.26 13.33
N ALA A 112 -18.82 1.43 12.89
CA ALA A 112 -20.02 1.55 12.06
C ALA A 112 -19.77 1.43 10.55
N THR A 113 -18.51 1.50 10.11
CA THR A 113 -18.19 1.44 8.67
C THR A 113 -18.48 0.06 8.09
N PRO A 114 -18.90 -0.06 6.82
CA PRO A 114 -18.95 -1.35 6.14
C PRO A 114 -17.55 -1.87 5.76
N VAL A 115 -16.59 -0.97 5.54
CA VAL A 115 -15.24 -1.30 5.06
C VAL A 115 -14.19 -0.46 5.78
N LEU A 116 -13.36 -1.13 6.58
CA LEU A 116 -12.20 -0.53 7.23
C LEU A 116 -10.95 -0.82 6.41
N VAL A 117 -10.36 0.21 5.82
CA VAL A 117 -9.13 0.10 5.04
C VAL A 117 -7.94 0.45 5.93
N VAL A 118 -6.97 -0.44 6.07
CA VAL A 118 -5.73 -0.17 6.82
C VAL A 118 -4.56 -0.29 5.87
N LYS A 119 -3.65 0.69 5.91
CA LYS A 119 -2.43 0.66 5.10
C LYS A 119 -1.20 0.58 5.97
N VAL A 120 -0.29 -0.33 5.65
CA VAL A 120 1.03 -0.45 6.29
C VAL A 120 2.14 -0.70 5.26
N VAL A 121 3.26 0.01 5.40
CA VAL A 121 4.54 -0.29 4.70
C VAL A 121 5.61 -0.85 5.65
N ARG A 122 5.23 -1.02 6.92
CA ARG A 122 6.11 -1.38 8.05
C ARG A 122 5.90 -2.81 8.54
N ALA A 123 4.89 -3.50 8.03
CA ALA A 123 4.61 -4.89 8.37
C ALA A 123 5.16 -5.82 7.29
N ARG A 124 5.56 -7.03 7.70
CA ARG A 124 5.87 -8.14 6.78
C ARG A 124 4.63 -8.99 6.58
N LEU A 125 4.54 -9.60 5.40
CA LEU A 125 3.41 -10.47 5.09
C LEU A 125 3.37 -11.68 6.03
N ALA A 126 4.54 -12.20 6.41
CA ALA A 126 4.67 -13.35 7.32
C ALA A 126 3.99 -13.14 8.68
N TRP A 127 3.97 -11.91 9.19
CA TRP A 127 3.40 -11.58 10.50
C TRP A 127 1.87 -11.64 10.53
N LEU A 128 1.21 -11.87 9.39
CA LEU A 128 -0.25 -11.85 9.30
C LEU A 128 -0.87 -13.25 9.36
N HIS A 129 -0.07 -14.32 9.43
CA HIS A 129 -0.57 -15.69 9.33
C HIS A 129 -1.66 -15.98 10.37
N ASN A 130 -1.36 -15.77 11.66
CA ASN A 130 -2.32 -15.99 12.74
C ASN A 130 -3.56 -15.10 12.62
N MET A 131 -3.40 -13.88 12.10
CA MET A 131 -4.51 -12.94 11.91
C MET A 131 -5.44 -13.38 10.78
N LEU A 132 -4.94 -14.12 9.79
CA LEU A 132 -5.73 -14.71 8.72
C LEU A 132 -6.48 -15.96 9.17
N GLU A 133 -6.06 -16.63 10.24
CA GLU A 133 -6.78 -17.76 10.83
C GLU A 133 -7.96 -17.32 11.70
N ASP A 134 -7.88 -16.12 12.29
CA ASP A 134 -8.96 -15.57 13.09
C ASP A 134 -10.24 -15.38 12.25
N SER A 135 -11.33 -16.00 12.72
CA SER A 135 -12.65 -15.92 12.09
C SER A 135 -13.51 -14.78 12.64
N LEU A 136 -13.10 -14.16 13.75
CA LEU A 136 -13.78 -13.01 14.35
C LEU A 136 -13.56 -11.72 13.54
N ILE A 137 -12.46 -11.67 12.78
CA ILE A 137 -12.11 -10.55 11.92
C ILE A 137 -12.31 -10.96 10.45
N ASN A 138 -13.16 -10.23 9.73
CA ASN A 138 -13.31 -10.40 8.28
C ASN A 138 -12.15 -9.74 7.54
N LEU A 139 -10.94 -10.29 7.74
CA LEU A 139 -9.70 -9.75 7.20
C LEU A 139 -9.46 -10.21 5.75
N LYS A 140 -9.23 -9.23 4.89
CA LYS A 140 -8.76 -9.37 3.50
C LYS A 140 -7.44 -8.61 3.34
N VAL A 141 -6.41 -9.27 2.85
CA VAL A 141 -5.07 -8.70 2.67
C VAL A 141 -4.82 -8.44 1.18
N LEU A 142 -4.45 -7.21 0.86
CA LEU A 142 -3.90 -6.82 -0.44
C LEU A 142 -2.38 -6.68 -0.32
N HIS A 143 -1.64 -7.66 -0.85
CA HIS A 143 -0.18 -7.64 -0.88
C HIS A 143 0.32 -6.83 -2.08
N LEU A 144 0.82 -5.63 -1.84
CA LEU A 144 1.30 -4.73 -2.87
C LEU A 144 2.81 -4.91 -3.13
N THR A 145 3.14 -5.20 -4.38
CA THR A 145 4.53 -5.33 -4.85
C THR A 145 4.82 -4.35 -5.99
N ARG A 146 6.08 -3.95 -6.12
CA ARG A 146 6.60 -3.10 -7.20
C ARG A 146 8.05 -3.47 -7.47
N ASP A 147 8.51 -3.29 -8.71
CA ASP A 147 9.90 -3.50 -9.09
C ASP A 147 10.86 -2.82 -8.09
N PRO A 148 11.79 -3.57 -7.48
CA PRO A 148 12.68 -3.02 -6.45
C PRO A 148 13.57 -1.91 -7.00
N ARG A 149 13.91 -1.90 -8.29
CA ARG A 149 14.70 -0.81 -8.89
C ARG A 149 13.93 0.50 -8.88
N ALA A 150 12.63 0.46 -9.15
CA ALA A 150 11.75 1.62 -9.08
C ALA A 150 11.59 2.12 -7.63
N SER A 151 11.33 1.20 -6.71
CA SER A 151 11.12 1.51 -5.29
C SER A 151 12.41 2.04 -4.64
N LEU A 152 13.55 1.36 -4.78
CA LEU A 152 14.84 1.78 -4.20
C LEU A 152 15.33 3.12 -4.76
N ARG A 153 15.20 3.34 -6.07
CA ARG A 153 15.46 4.66 -6.67
C ARG A 153 14.58 5.73 -6.03
N SER A 154 13.29 5.44 -5.84
CA SER A 154 12.39 6.40 -5.21
C SER A 154 12.62 6.56 -3.71
N ILE A 155 13.14 5.57 -2.98
CA ILE A 155 13.44 5.63 -1.55
C ILE A 155 14.69 6.51 -1.34
N ALA A 156 15.71 6.32 -2.18
CA ALA A 156 16.96 7.08 -2.13
C ALA A 156 16.75 8.60 -2.24
N THR A 157 15.74 9.07 -3.00
CA THR A 157 15.44 10.51 -3.11
C THR A 157 14.94 11.15 -1.80
N PHE A 158 14.55 10.35 -0.81
CA PHE A 158 14.10 10.84 0.50
C PHE A 158 15.16 10.66 1.60
N GLY A 159 16.35 10.16 1.27
CA GLY A 159 17.39 9.85 2.25
C GLY A 159 17.01 8.71 3.21
N TRP A 160 16.02 7.89 2.82
CA TRP A 160 15.63 6.70 3.57
C TRP A 160 16.56 5.53 3.26
N ASP A 161 16.61 4.54 4.15
CA ASP A 161 17.38 3.31 3.93
C ASP A 161 16.91 2.60 2.66
N SER A 162 17.79 2.62 1.66
CA SER A 162 17.65 2.05 0.33
C SER A 162 18.72 0.99 0.06
N ASN A 163 19.26 0.35 1.11
CA ASN A 163 20.17 -0.77 0.99
C ASN A 163 19.49 -1.90 0.17
N PRO A 164 20.01 -2.26 -1.01
CA PRO A 164 19.34 -3.23 -1.86
C PRO A 164 19.34 -4.63 -1.25
N ASN A 165 20.38 -5.03 -0.51
CA ASN A 165 20.45 -6.35 0.12
C ASN A 165 19.29 -6.56 1.12
N SER A 166 19.15 -5.67 2.12
CA SER A 166 18.09 -5.81 3.13
C SER A 166 16.70 -5.71 2.52
N ARG A 167 16.45 -4.68 1.69
CA ARG A 167 15.13 -4.44 1.11
C ARG A 167 14.70 -5.55 0.17
N CYS A 168 15.58 -6.01 -0.72
CA CYS A 168 15.22 -7.08 -1.63
C CYS A 168 15.08 -8.44 -0.94
N ALA A 169 15.85 -8.71 0.13
CA ALA A 169 15.64 -9.92 0.93
C ALA A 169 14.25 -9.92 1.58
N GLU A 170 13.79 -8.77 2.07
CA GLU A 170 12.44 -8.62 2.62
C GLU A 170 11.35 -8.79 1.53
N LEU A 171 11.54 -8.20 0.35
CA LEU A 171 10.61 -8.39 -0.78
C LEU A 171 10.58 -9.84 -1.24
N GLU A 172 11.73 -10.49 -1.38
CA GLU A 172 11.83 -11.90 -1.74
C GLU A 172 11.07 -12.78 -0.73
N ASN A 173 11.29 -12.54 0.57
CA ASN A 173 10.59 -13.28 1.63
C ASN A 173 9.07 -13.07 1.59
N ASP A 174 8.61 -11.83 1.34
CA ASP A 174 7.18 -11.54 1.21
C ASP A 174 6.58 -12.19 -0.06
N LEU A 175 7.30 -12.23 -1.17
CA LEU A 175 6.87 -12.92 -2.40
C LEU A 175 6.69 -14.43 -2.16
N LEU A 176 7.68 -15.08 -1.55
CA LEU A 176 7.60 -16.51 -1.20
C LEU A 176 6.52 -16.79 -0.15
N THR A 177 6.30 -15.86 0.77
CA THR A 177 5.23 -15.97 1.77
C THR A 177 3.85 -15.84 1.13
N TYR A 178 3.70 -14.95 0.14
CA TYR A 178 2.46 -14.82 -0.61
C TYR A 178 2.08 -16.13 -1.31
N GLU A 179 3.03 -16.83 -1.96
CA GLU A 179 2.72 -18.10 -2.61
C GLU A 179 2.15 -19.15 -1.65
N ARG A 180 2.71 -19.23 -0.43
CA ARG A 180 2.20 -20.10 0.63
C ARG A 180 0.83 -19.65 1.14
N MET A 181 0.67 -18.35 1.40
CA MET A 181 -0.58 -17.79 1.91
C MET A 181 -1.72 -17.86 0.89
N ARG A 182 -1.45 -17.72 -0.41
CA ARG A 182 -2.46 -17.85 -1.46
C ARG A 182 -3.02 -19.27 -1.53
N GLN A 183 -2.23 -20.28 -1.19
CA GLN A 183 -2.70 -21.66 -1.12
C GLN A 183 -3.50 -21.94 0.16
N ALA A 184 -3.05 -21.41 1.30
CA ALA A 184 -3.71 -21.62 2.59
C ALA A 184 -4.98 -20.77 2.76
N PHE A 185 -4.99 -19.55 2.23
CA PHE A 185 -6.05 -18.55 2.41
C PHE A 185 -6.41 -17.86 1.07
N PRO A 186 -6.83 -18.60 0.04
CA PRO A 186 -7.10 -18.04 -1.29
C PRO A 186 -8.16 -16.92 -1.27
N ASP A 187 -9.12 -17.00 -0.36
CA ASP A 187 -10.18 -16.00 -0.22
C ASP A 187 -9.80 -14.84 0.71
N LYS A 188 -8.62 -14.87 1.37
CA LYS A 188 -8.19 -13.79 2.29
C LYS A 188 -6.95 -13.05 1.84
N VAL A 189 -6.20 -13.51 0.83
CA VAL A 189 -5.00 -12.80 0.35
C VAL A 189 -5.00 -12.66 -1.17
N LEU A 190 -4.81 -11.44 -1.67
CA LEU A 190 -4.65 -11.12 -3.08
C LEU A 190 -3.39 -10.26 -3.29
N GLN A 191 -2.53 -10.64 -4.24
CA GLN A 191 -1.40 -9.80 -4.63
C GLN A 191 -1.81 -8.77 -5.69
N VAL A 192 -1.43 -7.51 -5.45
CA VAL A 192 -1.59 -6.40 -6.38
C VAL A 192 -0.20 -5.98 -6.88
N ARG A 193 0.12 -6.33 -8.12
CA ARG A 193 1.37 -5.93 -8.76
C ARG A 193 1.24 -4.51 -9.30
N TYR A 194 2.08 -3.58 -8.86
CA TYR A 194 2.02 -2.17 -9.25
C TYR A 194 2.08 -1.99 -10.77
N GLU A 195 2.94 -2.74 -11.45
CA GLU A 195 3.11 -2.65 -12.90
C GLU A 195 1.82 -3.05 -13.64
N ARG A 196 1.14 -4.10 -13.16
CA ARG A 196 -0.15 -4.53 -13.72
C ARG A 196 -1.27 -3.53 -13.42
N LEU A 197 -1.32 -2.98 -12.20
CA LEU A 197 -2.26 -1.91 -11.85
C LEU A 197 -2.06 -0.69 -12.76
N CYS A 198 -0.83 -0.35 -13.10
CA CYS A 198 -0.52 0.75 -13.99
C CYS A 198 -0.92 0.50 -15.45
N LEU A 199 -0.75 -0.73 -15.94
CA LEU A 199 -1.09 -1.12 -17.32
C LEU A 199 -2.58 -1.41 -17.53
N HIS A 200 -3.23 -2.01 -16.54
CA HIS A 200 -4.64 -2.46 -16.59
C HIS A 200 -5.44 -1.94 -15.37
N PRO A 201 -5.51 -0.61 -15.16
CA PRO A 201 -6.03 -0.04 -13.92
C PRO A 201 -7.48 -0.41 -13.63
N THR A 202 -8.35 -0.38 -14.65
CA THR A 202 -9.77 -0.76 -14.51
C THR A 202 -9.93 -2.24 -14.20
N GLU A 203 -9.15 -3.12 -14.85
CA GLU A 203 -9.25 -4.57 -14.67
C GLU A 203 -8.77 -4.98 -13.27
N VAL A 204 -7.59 -4.50 -12.87
CA VAL A 204 -7.03 -4.79 -11.54
C VAL A 204 -7.92 -4.23 -10.44
N THR A 205 -8.50 -3.03 -10.63
CA THR A 205 -9.45 -2.47 -9.65
C THR A 205 -10.71 -3.33 -9.55
N ARG A 206 -11.24 -3.82 -10.67
CA ARG A 206 -12.38 -4.73 -10.68
C ARG A 206 -12.08 -6.05 -9.97
N ASP A 207 -10.88 -6.61 -10.17
CA ASP A 207 -10.47 -7.85 -9.52
C ASP A 207 -10.30 -7.66 -8.01
N MET A 208 -9.76 -6.51 -7.58
CA MET A 208 -9.73 -6.12 -6.17
C MET A 208 -11.14 -6.05 -5.57
N PHE A 209 -12.08 -5.37 -6.24
CA PHE A 209 -13.45 -5.21 -5.73
C PHE A 209 -14.20 -6.55 -5.68
N ARG A 210 -13.99 -7.43 -6.66
CA ARG A 210 -14.51 -8.81 -6.61
C ARG A 210 -13.96 -9.56 -5.41
N PHE A 211 -12.65 -9.50 -5.16
CA PHE A 211 -12.03 -10.19 -4.03
C PHE A 211 -12.47 -9.65 -2.65
N LEU A 212 -12.58 -8.33 -2.52
CA LEU A 212 -12.89 -7.65 -1.26
C LEU A 212 -14.37 -7.70 -0.91
N LEU A 213 -15.25 -7.49 -1.88
CA LEU A 213 -16.67 -7.20 -1.68
C LEU A 213 -17.59 -8.16 -2.44
N ASP A 214 -17.04 -9.18 -3.10
CA ASP A 214 -17.78 -10.09 -4.00
C ASP A 214 -18.60 -9.34 -5.08
N ASN A 215 -18.09 -8.18 -5.51
CA ASN A 215 -18.74 -7.33 -6.50
C ASN A 215 -17.74 -6.78 -7.50
N ALA A 216 -17.89 -7.15 -8.77
CA ALA A 216 -17.05 -6.64 -9.85
C ALA A 216 -17.51 -5.27 -10.40
N THR A 217 -18.68 -4.79 -10.00
CA THR A 217 -19.20 -3.48 -10.42
C THR A 217 -18.54 -2.38 -9.61
N LEU A 218 -17.78 -1.52 -10.30
CA LEU A 218 -17.10 -0.39 -9.66
C LEU A 218 -18.07 0.78 -9.41
N PRO A 219 -18.18 1.28 -8.17
CA PRO A 219 -18.93 2.49 -7.89
C PRO A 219 -18.47 3.68 -8.73
N ALA A 220 -19.38 4.62 -9.03
CA ALA A 220 -19.06 5.79 -9.85
C ALA A 220 -17.88 6.61 -9.29
N ALA A 221 -17.79 6.79 -7.97
CA ALA A 221 -16.69 7.49 -7.31
C ALA A 221 -15.33 6.78 -7.50
N VAL A 222 -15.33 5.45 -7.50
CA VAL A 222 -14.15 4.61 -7.72
C VAL A 222 -13.72 4.69 -9.19
N THR A 223 -14.67 4.54 -10.12
CA THR A 223 -14.42 4.67 -11.56
C THR A 223 -13.88 6.04 -11.92
N ALA A 224 -14.47 7.11 -11.37
CA ALA A 224 -13.99 8.49 -11.56
C ALA A 224 -12.58 8.67 -11.01
N TYR A 225 -12.26 8.10 -9.85
CA TYR A 225 -10.91 8.14 -9.29
C TYR A 225 -9.89 7.42 -10.18
N VAL A 226 -10.19 6.20 -10.64
CA VAL A 226 -9.33 5.46 -11.57
C VAL A 226 -9.09 6.27 -12.84
N GLN A 227 -10.17 6.84 -13.41
CA GLN A 227 -10.07 7.68 -14.59
C GLN A 227 -9.17 8.89 -14.37
N GLN A 228 -9.32 9.57 -13.23
CA GLN A 228 -8.61 10.81 -12.93
C GLN A 228 -7.16 10.61 -12.44
N HIS A 229 -6.84 9.49 -11.79
CA HIS A 229 -5.52 9.30 -11.15
C HIS A 229 -4.59 8.39 -11.94
N LEU A 230 -5.13 7.47 -12.73
CA LEU A 230 -4.37 6.46 -13.48
C LEU A 230 -4.47 6.66 -14.99
N LEU A 231 -5.66 6.98 -15.50
CA LEU A 231 -5.91 7.02 -16.94
C LEU A 231 -5.79 8.42 -17.56
N SER A 232 -6.04 9.48 -16.81
CA SER A 232 -5.87 10.83 -17.35
C SER A 232 -4.38 11.13 -17.47
N GLY A 233 -3.92 11.52 -18.66
CA GLY A 233 -2.53 11.92 -18.93
C GLY A 233 -2.04 13.15 -18.15
N THR A 234 -2.84 13.69 -17.22
CA THR A 234 -2.51 14.82 -16.37
C THR A 234 -1.64 14.38 -15.19
N SER A 235 -0.32 14.42 -15.39
CA SER A 235 0.63 14.28 -14.28
C SER A 235 0.70 15.58 -13.47
N LYS A 236 0.27 15.57 -12.20
CA LYS A 236 0.46 16.72 -11.30
C LYS A 236 1.85 16.69 -10.67
N LYS A 237 2.51 17.86 -10.58
CA LYS A 237 3.79 17.99 -9.88
C LYS A 237 3.58 17.87 -8.36
N GLY A 238 4.33 16.97 -7.72
CA GLY A 238 4.31 16.80 -6.27
C GLY A 238 4.96 15.50 -5.82
N THR A 239 5.75 15.56 -4.76
CA THR A 239 6.33 14.38 -4.11
C THR A 239 5.19 13.54 -3.51
N MET A 240 5.14 12.23 -3.81
CA MET A 240 4.04 11.31 -3.40
C MET A 240 2.69 11.46 -4.13
N THR A 241 2.59 12.26 -5.19
CA THR A 241 1.34 12.41 -5.96
C THR A 241 0.78 11.07 -6.46
N THR A 242 -0.55 10.95 -6.41
CA THR A 242 -1.31 9.84 -7.00
C THR A 242 -1.76 10.13 -8.43
N PHE A 243 -1.62 11.36 -8.94
CA PHE A 243 -1.97 11.74 -10.31
C PHE A 243 -0.80 11.47 -11.26
N LYS A 244 -0.90 10.42 -12.08
CA LYS A 244 0.14 10.06 -13.06
C LYS A 244 -0.49 9.42 -14.30
N ASN A 245 0.13 9.62 -15.46
CA ASN A 245 -0.12 8.75 -16.61
C ASN A 245 0.43 7.35 -16.28
N SER A 246 -0.43 6.44 -15.81
CA SER A 246 0.03 5.19 -15.20
C SER A 246 0.70 4.26 -16.21
N SER A 247 0.28 4.29 -17.48
CA SER A 247 0.83 3.48 -18.57
C SER A 247 2.29 3.80 -18.90
N GLU A 248 2.79 4.97 -18.51
CA GLU A 248 4.21 5.33 -18.65
C GLU A 248 4.97 5.20 -17.32
N GLU A 249 4.30 5.42 -16.19
CA GLU A 249 4.93 5.44 -14.87
C GLU A 249 5.49 4.08 -14.44
N PHE A 250 4.89 2.97 -14.86
CA PHE A 250 5.33 1.63 -14.45
C PHE A 250 6.81 1.37 -14.80
N GLN A 251 7.28 1.92 -15.93
CA GLN A 251 8.64 1.78 -16.40
C GLN A 251 9.45 3.10 -16.40
N ALA A 252 8.87 4.20 -15.92
CA ALA A 252 9.52 5.52 -15.89
C ALA A 252 10.84 5.55 -15.08
N TRP A 253 11.04 4.60 -14.16
CA TRP A 253 12.29 4.47 -13.41
C TRP A 253 13.49 4.17 -14.30
N ARG A 254 13.28 3.49 -15.45
CA ARG A 254 14.33 3.12 -16.42
C ARG A 254 15.11 4.33 -16.94
N PHE A 255 14.44 5.47 -17.07
CA PHE A 255 15.03 6.74 -17.51
C PHE A 255 15.55 7.62 -16.37
N LYS A 256 15.28 7.25 -15.12
CA LYS A 256 15.54 8.07 -13.92
C LYS A 256 16.58 7.46 -12.97
N ILE A 257 16.89 6.18 -13.13
CA ILE A 257 17.96 5.50 -12.41
C ILE A 257 19.29 5.76 -13.13
N ASN A 258 20.36 5.93 -12.36
CA ASN A 258 21.72 6.01 -12.91
C ASN A 258 22.39 4.62 -12.87
N GLU A 259 23.39 4.43 -13.72
CA GLU A 259 24.11 3.18 -13.87
C GLU A 259 24.66 2.63 -12.56
N LYS A 260 25.29 3.48 -11.73
CA LYS A 260 25.83 3.07 -10.42
C LYS A 260 24.74 2.46 -9.53
N GLN A 261 23.57 3.09 -9.44
CA GLN A 261 22.46 2.61 -8.64
C GLN A 261 21.84 1.35 -9.23
N LEU A 262 21.66 1.29 -10.55
CA LEU A 262 21.15 0.10 -11.23
C LEU A 262 22.04 -1.11 -10.96
N MET A 263 23.35 -0.95 -11.16
CA MET A 263 24.33 -2.01 -10.95
C MET A 263 24.40 -2.44 -9.49
N ALA A 264 24.36 -1.50 -8.54
CA ALA A 264 24.31 -1.84 -7.12
C ALA A 264 23.08 -2.69 -6.75
N ILE A 265 21.92 -2.42 -7.37
CA ILE A 265 20.70 -3.21 -7.14
C ILE A 265 20.79 -4.57 -7.83
N GLU A 266 21.18 -4.60 -9.11
CA GLU A 266 21.20 -5.85 -9.89
C GLU A 266 22.38 -6.78 -9.53
N ALA A 267 23.42 -6.28 -8.87
CA ALA A 267 24.50 -7.10 -8.32
C ALA A 267 24.06 -7.90 -7.08
N GLU A 268 23.07 -7.42 -6.32
CA GLU A 268 22.61 -8.10 -5.10
C GLU A 268 21.78 -9.35 -5.43
N SER A 269 22.19 -10.49 -4.86
CA SER A 269 21.58 -11.78 -5.16
C SER A 269 20.08 -11.83 -4.81
N ALA A 270 19.69 -11.23 -3.68
CA ALA A 270 18.28 -11.14 -3.26
C ALA A 270 17.45 -10.29 -4.23
N CYS A 271 18.01 -9.19 -4.75
CA CYS A 271 17.32 -8.39 -5.76
C CYS A 271 17.15 -9.15 -7.06
N GLN A 272 18.18 -9.88 -7.52
CA GLN A 272 18.04 -10.69 -8.72
C GLN A 272 16.95 -11.75 -8.58
N ARG A 273 16.88 -12.44 -7.44
CA ARG A 273 15.83 -13.45 -7.17
C ARG A 273 14.45 -12.80 -7.11
N ALA A 274 14.30 -11.69 -6.39
CA ALA A 274 13.03 -10.95 -6.33
C ALA A 274 12.58 -10.44 -7.71
N ILE A 275 13.47 -9.83 -8.50
CA ILE A 275 13.16 -9.32 -9.85
C ILE A 275 12.71 -10.47 -10.77
N ARG A 276 13.42 -11.61 -10.73
CA ARG A 276 13.04 -12.80 -11.52
C ARG A 276 11.73 -13.41 -11.03
N HIS A 277 11.49 -13.48 -9.72
CA HIS A 277 10.22 -13.96 -9.15
C HIS A 277 9.04 -13.06 -9.55
N MET A 278 9.27 -11.77 -9.72
CA MET A 278 8.28 -10.84 -10.28
C MET A 278 8.14 -10.97 -11.81
N GLY A 279 8.91 -11.83 -12.48
CA GLY A 279 8.85 -12.00 -13.94
C GLY A 279 9.40 -10.79 -14.70
N HIS A 280 10.33 -10.03 -14.11
CA HIS A 280 10.92 -8.84 -14.73
C HIS A 280 12.34 -9.12 -15.28
N ALA A 281 12.73 -8.41 -16.34
CA ALA A 281 14.06 -8.50 -16.93
C ALA A 281 15.14 -7.86 -16.05
N ILE A 282 16.34 -8.43 -16.05
CA ILE A 282 17.59 -7.82 -15.53
C ILE A 282 18.29 -7.15 -16.71
N PHE A 283 18.69 -5.88 -16.58
CA PHE A 283 19.20 -5.11 -17.73
C PHE A 283 20.73 -5.11 -17.83
N GLY A 284 21.44 -5.14 -16.71
CA GLY A 284 22.90 -5.17 -16.63
C GLY A 284 23.62 -3.88 -17.06
N SER A 285 22.89 -2.86 -17.55
CA SER A 285 23.44 -1.54 -17.86
C SER A 285 22.33 -0.49 -17.98
N GLU A 286 22.70 0.78 -17.83
CA GLU A 286 21.79 1.90 -18.03
C GLU A 286 21.29 1.97 -19.49
N ALA A 287 22.14 1.63 -20.47
CA ALA A 287 21.79 1.60 -21.88
C ALA A 287 20.71 0.54 -22.16
N SER A 288 20.89 -0.69 -21.66
CA SER A 288 19.89 -1.76 -21.77
C SER A 288 18.60 -1.38 -21.03
N ALA A 289 18.71 -0.79 -19.84
CA ALA A 289 17.55 -0.34 -19.09
C ALA A 289 16.78 0.73 -19.86
N ARG A 290 17.41 1.68 -20.55
CA ARG A 290 16.70 2.71 -21.32
C ARG A 290 16.16 2.24 -22.67
N ASN A 291 16.62 1.11 -23.19
CA ASN A 291 16.15 0.55 -24.44
C ASN A 291 14.73 -0.04 -24.30
N THR A 292 13.70 0.69 -24.72
CA THR A 292 12.29 0.29 -24.59
C THR A 292 11.91 -0.90 -25.46
N SER A 293 12.72 -1.26 -26.47
CA SER A 293 12.56 -2.50 -27.23
C SER A 293 12.85 -3.74 -26.37
N LEU A 294 13.58 -3.59 -25.26
CA LEU A 294 13.73 -4.62 -24.24
C LEU A 294 12.58 -4.52 -23.23
N PRO A 295 11.69 -5.53 -23.14
CA PRO A 295 10.54 -5.47 -22.25
C PRO A 295 10.97 -5.52 -20.78
N LEU A 296 10.26 -4.76 -19.93
CA LEU A 296 10.44 -4.86 -18.48
C LEU A 296 9.87 -6.18 -17.95
N ILE A 297 8.65 -6.53 -18.38
CA ILE A 297 7.94 -7.74 -17.96
C ILE A 297 8.21 -8.81 -19.01
N ILE A 298 8.86 -9.90 -18.62
CA ILE A 298 9.24 -11.00 -19.50
C ILE A 298 8.34 -12.23 -19.32
N ASN A 299 7.75 -12.40 -18.13
CA ASN A 299 6.77 -13.45 -17.86
C ASN A 299 5.48 -12.82 -17.31
N ALA A 300 4.36 -13.06 -18.00
CA ALA A 300 3.03 -12.78 -17.48
C ALA A 300 2.57 -13.97 -16.62
N THR A 301 2.97 -13.97 -15.35
CA THR A 301 2.36 -14.82 -14.32
C THR A 301 1.31 -14.03 -13.54
#